data_AF-A0A7C1LTW0-F1
#
_entry.id   AF-A0A7C1LTW0-F1
#
_cell.length_a   1.000
_cell.length_b   1.000
_cell.length_c   1.000
_cell.angle_alpha   90.00
_cell.angle_beta   90.00
_cell.angle_gamma   90.00
#
_symmetry.space_group_name_H-M   'P 1'
#
loop_
_entity.id
_entity.type
_entity.pdbx_description
1 polymer ?
#
loop_
_entity_poly.entity_id
_entity_poly.type
_entity_poly.pdbx_seq_one_letter_code
_entity_poly.pdbx_strand_id
1 'polypeptide(L)' 'MDNFVIVIDSREQTPFFKKPPKGIMIVRDKLDTGDYSIKGFEDMISIERKNPDDFISSVISDRKRFMSEILRL' A
#
# COMPACT_ATOMS: atom_id res chain seq x y z
N MET A 1 0.78 -5.92 24.77
CA MET A 1 1.50 -6.37 23.56
C MET A 1 1.30 -5.27 22.55
N ASP A 2 2.39 -4.74 22.00
CA ASP A 2 2.32 -3.82 20.87
C ASP A 2 1.76 -4.62 19.69
N ASN A 3 0.46 -4.45 19.44
CA ASN A 3 -0.20 -5.19 18.39
C ASN A 3 0.35 -4.71 17.04
N PHE A 4 0.77 -5.64 16.20
CA PHE A 4 1.12 -5.34 14.82
C PHE A 4 -0.13 -4.85 14.07
N VAL A 5 -0.14 -3.58 13.69
CA VAL A 5 -1.30 -2.93 13.06
C VAL A 5 -0.93 -2.53 11.64
N ILE A 6 -1.69 -3.06 10.68
CA ILE A 6 -1.64 -2.61 9.28
C ILE A 6 -2.54 -1.38 9.15
N VAL A 7 -2.01 -0.32 8.55
CA VAL A 7 -2.77 0.84 8.10
C VAL A 7 -3.08 0.65 6.63
N ILE A 8 -4.35 0.78 6.25
CA ILE A 8 -4.79 0.82 4.85
C ILE A 8 -5.15 2.26 4.53
N ASP A 9 -4.64 2.80 3.42
CA ASP A 9 -5.02 4.13 2.98
C ASP A 9 -6.53 4.25 2.81
N SER A 10 -7.11 5.31 3.35
CA SER A 10 -8.56 5.56 3.33
C SER A 10 -9.15 5.67 1.91
N ARG A 11 -8.32 5.95 0.88
CA ARG A 11 -8.73 6.05 -0.53
C ARG A 11 -8.70 4.70 -1.26
N GLU A 12 -8.06 3.65 -0.72
CA GLU A 12 -8.07 2.32 -1.32
C GLU A 12 -9.47 1.68 -1.24
N GLN A 13 -10.10 1.53 -2.40
CA GLN A 13 -11.49 1.07 -2.55
C GLN A 13 -11.61 -0.46 -2.51
N THR A 14 -10.55 -1.16 -2.88
CA THR A 14 -10.52 -2.62 -3.08
C THR A 14 -9.41 -3.26 -2.23
N PRO A 15 -9.48 -3.12 -0.89
CA PRO A 15 -8.41 -3.57 -0.02
C PRO A 15 -8.15 -5.07 -0.17
N PHE A 16 -6.88 -5.45 -0.17
CA PHE A 16 -6.45 -6.85 -0.26
C PHE A 16 -6.99 -7.67 0.92
N PHE A 17 -6.90 -7.12 2.13
CA PHE A 17 -7.43 -7.74 3.33
C PHE A 17 -8.90 -7.38 3.52
N LYS A 18 -9.80 -8.34 3.22
CA LYS A 18 -11.24 -8.21 3.54
C LYS A 18 -11.53 -8.44 5.03
N LYS A 19 -10.65 -9.18 5.72
CA LYS A 19 -10.68 -9.42 7.17
C LYS A 19 -9.25 -9.44 7.70
N PRO A 20 -9.01 -9.01 8.95
CA PRO A 20 -7.68 -9.08 9.56
C PRO A 20 -7.19 -10.53 9.69
N PRO A 21 -5.95 -10.84 9.29
CA PRO A 21 -5.32 -12.10 9.63
C PRO A 21 -5.23 -12.29 11.15
N LYS A 22 -5.14 -13.55 11.61
CA LYS A 22 -5.06 -13.85 13.05
C LYS A 22 -3.84 -13.16 13.67
N GLY A 23 -4.07 -12.40 14.75
CA GLY A 23 -3.02 -11.67 15.46
C GLY A 23 -2.61 -10.34 14.82
N ILE A 24 -3.27 -9.92 13.73
CA ILE A 24 -3.05 -8.64 13.08
C ILE A 24 -4.29 -7.77 13.27
N MET A 25 -4.08 -6.49 13.58
CA MET A 25 -5.13 -5.48 13.53
C MET A 25 -5.04 -4.69 12.24
N ILE A 26 -6.18 -4.22 11.75
CA ILE A 26 -6.25 -3.36 10.56
C ILE A 26 -7.00 -2.09 10.93
N VAL A 27 -6.45 -0.95 10.52
CA VAL A 27 -7.13 0.35 10.58
C VAL A 27 -7.15 0.98 9.20
N ARG A 28 -8.13 1.85 8.95
CA ARG A 28 -8.15 2.72 7.77
C ARG A 28 -7.80 4.13 8.21
N ASP A 29 -6.79 4.72 7.60
CA ASP A 29 -6.37 6.09 7.86
C ASP A 29 -5.79 6.69 6.58
N LYS A 30 -5.60 8.00 6.53
CA LYS A 30 -4.87 8.64 5.43
C LYS A 30 -3.39 8.29 5.53
N LEU A 31 -2.81 7.79 4.44
CA LEU A 31 -1.36 7.71 4.24
C LEU A 31 -0.93 8.81 3.26
N ASP A 32 0.24 9.40 3.47
CA ASP A 32 0.77 10.39 2.53
C ASP A 32 1.27 9.71 1.24
N THR A 33 1.81 8.49 1.34
CA THR A 33 2.23 7.64 0.22
C THR A 33 1.85 6.17 0.46
N GLY A 34 1.62 5.42 -0.63
CA GLY A 34 1.26 4.00 -0.57
C GLY A 34 -0.21 3.70 -0.29
N ASP A 35 -0.59 2.44 -0.51
CA ASP A 35 -1.92 1.90 -0.17
C ASP A 35 -1.95 1.23 1.21
N TYR A 36 -0.80 0.76 1.71
CA TYR A 36 -0.67 0.12 3.01
C TYR A 36 0.63 0.51 3.71
N SER A 37 0.60 0.49 5.04
CA SER A 37 1.77 0.66 5.89
C SER A 37 1.59 -0.07 7.23
N ILE A 38 2.57 0.06 8.12
CA ILE A 38 2.54 -0.42 9.51
C ILE A 38 2.45 0.79 10.43
N LYS A 39 1.53 0.74 11.39
CA LYS A 39 1.30 1.86 12.30
C LYS A 39 2.55 2.21 13.11
N GLY A 40 2.95 3.48 13.08
CA GLY A 40 4.19 3.99 13.70
C GLY A 40 5.44 3.86 12.81
N PHE A 41 5.31 3.33 11.60
CA PHE A 41 6.38 3.15 10.63
C PHE A 41 5.98 3.69 9.24
N GLU A 42 5.01 4.61 9.17
CA GLU A 42 4.43 5.15 7.94
C GLU A 42 5.48 5.79 7.03
N ASP A 43 6.49 6.44 7.61
CA ASP A 43 7.58 7.09 6.86
C ASP A 43 8.70 6.13 6.44
N MET A 44 8.66 4.86 6.88
CA MET A 44 9.71 3.87 6.61
C MET A 44 9.22 2.69 5.77
N ILE A 45 7.93 2.38 5.83
CA ILE A 45 7.36 1.20 5.18
C ILE A 45 6.14 1.64 4.38
N SER A 46 6.23 1.52 3.06
CA SER A 46 5.12 1.79 2.14
C SER A 46 4.93 0.60 1.22
N ILE A 47 3.67 0.21 1.02
CA ILE A 47 3.28 -0.88 0.11
C ILE A 47 2.23 -0.33 -0.84
N GLU A 48 2.53 -0.40 -2.14
CA GLU A 48 1.61 -0.04 -3.22
C GLU A 48 0.95 -1.31 -3.78
N ARG A 49 -0.38 -1.30 -3.88
CA ARG A 49 -1.14 -2.39 -4.50
C ARG A 49 -1.41 -2.07 -5.96
N LYS A 50 -0.79 -2.85 -6.84
CA LYS A 50 -0.99 -2.75 -8.29
C LYS A 50 -1.69 -4.00 -8.82
N ASN A 51 -2.72 -3.82 -9.65
CA ASN A 51 -3.36 -4.94 -10.31
C ASN A 51 -2.47 -5.48 -11.47
N PRO A 52 -2.70 -6.71 -11.94
CA PRO A 52 -1.85 -7.32 -12.97
C PRO A 52 -1.82 -6.55 -14.31
N ASP A 53 -2.96 -6.03 -14.76
CA ASP A 53 -3.04 -5.31 -16.04
C ASP A 53 -2.25 -3.99 -15.99
N ASP A 54 -2.40 -3.23 -14.91
CA ASP A 54 -1.64 -2.01 -14.63
C ASP A 54 -0.15 -2.31 -14.45
N PHE A 55 0.19 -3.44 -13.83
CA PHE A 55 1.57 -3.88 -13.71
C PHE A 55 2.19 -4.15 -15.08
N ILE A 56 1.51 -4.91 -15.95
CA ILE A 56 1.97 -5.19 -17.31
C ILE A 56 2.18 -3.88 -18.09
N SER A 57 1.22 -2.95 -18.04
CA SER A 57 1.38 -1.64 -18.69
C SER A 57 2.57 -0.86 -18.14
N SER A 58 2.75 -0.87 -16.81
CA SER A 58 3.84 -0.15 -16.15
C SER A 58 5.24 -0.65 -16.52
N VAL A 59 5.38 -1.95 -16.85
CA VAL A 59 6.67 -2.55 -17.20
C VAL A 59 6.95 -2.48 -18.71
N ILE A 60 5.90 -2.56 -19.54
CA ILE A 60 6.04 -2.64 -21.01
C ILE A 60 5.95 -1.25 -21.67
N SER A 61 4.96 -0.45 -21.31
CA SER A 61 4.58 0.77 -22.05
C SER A 61 4.90 2.06 -21.29
N ASP A 62 4.75 2.06 -19.96
CA ASP A 62 4.79 3.26 -19.13
C ASP A 62 5.98 3.31 -18.15
N ARG A 63 7.05 2.57 -18.46
CA ARG A 63 8.20 2.38 -17.56
C ARG A 63 8.79 3.67 -16.99
N LYS A 64 8.87 4.74 -17.79
CA LYS A 64 9.39 6.05 -17.31
C LYS A 64 8.48 6.67 -16.25
N ARG A 65 7.16 6.63 -16.45
CA ARG A 65 6.18 7.15 -15.50
C ARG A 65 6.19 6.31 -14.22
N PHE A 66 6.19 5.00 -14.36
CA PHE A 66 6.25 4.07 -13.22
C PHE A 66 7.48 4.31 -12.33
N MET A 67 8.67 4.49 -12.92
CA MET A 67 9.89 4.78 -12.15
C MET A 67 9.82 6.13 -11.40
N SER A 68 9.14 7.13 -11.97
CA SER A 68 8.92 8.41 -11.29
C SER A 68 8.01 8.26 -10.06
N GLU A 69 7.00 7.39 -10.14
CA GLU A 69 6.13 7.06 -9.00
C GLU A 69 6.90 6.31 -7.91
N ILE A 70 7.72 5.32 -8.27
CA ILE A 70 8.58 4.57 -7.32
C ILE A 70 9.53 5.51 -6.55
N LEU A 71 10.08 6.54 -7.19
CA LEU A 71 10.99 7.50 -6.55
C LEU A 71 10.28 8.49 -5.60
N ARG A 72 8.94 8.50 -5.59
CA ARG A 72 8.13 9.37 -4.72
C ARG A 72 7.53 8.64 -3.52
N LEU A 73 7.61 7.31 -3.51
CA LEU A 73 7.28 6.48 -2.36
C LEU A 73 8.38 6.59 -1.31
#